data_AF-A0A845E060-F1
#
_entry.id   AF-A0A845E060-F1
#
_cell.length_a   1.000
_cell.length_b   1.000
_cell.length_c   1.000
_cell.angle_alpha   90.00
_cell.angle_beta   90.00
_cell.angle_gamma   90.00
#
_symmetry.space_group_name_H-M   'P 1'
#
loop_
_entity.id
_entity.type
_entity.pdbx_description
1 polymer ?
#
loop_
_entity_poly.entity_id
_entity_poly.type
_entity_poly.pdbx_seq_one_letter_code
_entity_poly.pdbx_strand_id
1 'polypeptide(L)'
;MARDPIGRKKRRRLRREVGFGCPVEDCRVPFLEYHHFDPPYNEGEMHNEDGMIALCPIHHRQADQRAWSIEDLREMKRANNRGEPKGKLGWSIDKGIVISGGNYFFSTSLTMRIKGKELFKLEQDHKGKILVNALLWNNKKEIIAEIKNNDMLINHMRVEDIDCMASGKEILFKAPDDSNHVRIRFERQPIEECLSKAKNTLDESIVENVLSDIKERVDSGMVNVIEFSTAIKEDDFTFHAGDSKITFDFRKAGLDKAEYYGRAHGVNGALNIAQKDGKELIYLGK
;
A
#
# COMPACT_ATOMS: atom_id res chain seq x y z
N MET A 1 -25.53 12.76 9.29
CA MET A 1 -24.70 13.65 8.47
C MET A 1 -23.30 13.06 8.40
N ALA A 2 -22.68 12.95 7.22
CA ALA A 2 -21.30 12.49 7.13
C ALA A 2 -20.40 13.51 7.86
N ARG A 3 -19.58 13.04 8.80
CA ARG A 3 -18.60 13.89 9.51
C ARG A 3 -17.68 14.54 8.48
N ASP A 4 -17.28 15.80 8.69
CA ASP A 4 -16.26 16.45 7.87
C ASP A 4 -14.99 15.56 7.89
N PRO A 5 -14.37 15.25 6.74
CA PRO A 5 -13.16 14.45 6.74
C PRO A 5 -11.99 15.22 7.34
N ILE A 6 -11.35 14.63 8.36
CA ILE A 6 -10.08 15.14 8.92
C ILE A 6 -9.06 15.27 7.79
N GLY A 7 -8.59 16.50 7.57
CA GLY A 7 -7.65 16.82 6.50
C GLY A 7 -6.34 16.01 6.59
N ARG A 8 -5.77 15.66 5.43
CA ARG A 8 -4.58 14.79 5.31
C ARG A 8 -3.39 15.26 6.16
N LYS A 9 -3.14 16.58 6.23
CA LYS A 9 -2.06 17.16 7.04
C LYS A 9 -2.25 16.88 8.54
N LYS A 10 -3.49 16.96 9.03
CA LYS A 10 -3.82 16.70 10.43
C LYS A 10 -3.67 15.24 10.79
N ARG A 11 -4.22 14.35 9.94
CA ARG A 11 -4.05 12.89 10.10
C ARG A 11 -2.58 12.50 10.19
N ARG A 12 -1.75 13.05 9.31
CA ARG A 12 -0.30 12.83 9.30
C ARG A 12 0.37 13.27 10.61
N ARG A 13 0.02 14.45 11.13
CA ARG A 13 0.56 14.95 12.41
C ARG A 13 0.17 14.03 13.56
N LEU A 14 -1.10 13.65 13.66
CA LEU A 14 -1.60 12.73 14.69
C LEU A 14 -0.87 11.37 14.64
N ARG A 15 -0.58 10.84 13.45
CA ARG A 15 0.23 9.61 13.32
C ARG A 15 1.66 9.78 13.80
N ARG A 16 2.32 10.90 13.46
CA ARG A 16 3.68 11.22 13.93
C ARG A 16 3.73 11.35 15.44
N GLU A 17 2.75 12.02 16.02
CA GLU A 17 2.63 12.21 17.46
C GLU A 17 2.53 10.90 18.22
N VAL A 18 2.00 9.82 17.62
CA VAL A 18 1.97 8.46 18.20
C VAL A 18 3.09 7.54 17.69
N GLY A 19 4.07 8.09 16.96
CA GLY A 19 5.17 7.32 16.37
C GLY A 19 4.68 6.23 15.41
N PHE A 20 3.60 6.51 14.68
CA PHE A 20 2.98 5.67 13.65
C PHE A 20 2.47 4.29 14.09
N GLY A 21 2.24 4.11 15.38
CA GLY A 21 1.59 2.92 15.93
C GLY A 21 0.67 3.32 17.07
N CYS A 22 -0.28 2.46 17.41
CA CYS A 22 -1.17 2.72 18.55
C CYS A 22 -0.33 2.96 19.83
N PRO A 23 -0.60 4.04 20.59
CA PRO A 23 0.20 4.42 21.75
C PRO A 23 -0.17 3.65 23.03
N VAL A 24 -1.21 2.82 23.01
CA VAL A 24 -1.53 1.91 24.12
C VAL A 24 -0.38 0.93 24.32
N GLU A 25 -0.03 0.69 25.58
CA GLU A 25 1.05 -0.20 26.01
C GLU A 25 0.97 -1.56 25.29
N ASP A 26 2.13 -2.04 24.82
CA ASP A 26 2.29 -3.28 24.05
C ASP A 26 1.47 -3.44 22.75
N CYS A 27 0.77 -2.41 22.27
CA CYS A 27 -0.04 -2.52 21.06
C CYS A 27 0.75 -2.22 19.77
N ARG A 28 1.13 -0.95 19.55
CA ARG A 28 1.93 -0.47 18.41
C ARG A 28 1.42 -0.84 17.00
N VAL A 29 0.17 -1.28 16.86
CA VAL A 29 -0.44 -1.58 15.56
C VAL A 29 -0.51 -0.31 14.68
N PRO A 30 -0.09 -0.34 13.40
CA PRO A 30 -0.03 0.85 12.53
C PRO A 30 -1.34 1.20 11.82
N PHE A 31 -2.37 0.35 11.91
CA PHE A 31 -3.72 0.63 11.37
C PHE A 31 -4.43 1.58 12.33
N LEU A 32 -4.52 2.87 11.97
CA LEU A 32 -4.94 3.92 12.90
C LEU A 32 -6.23 4.63 12.47
N GLU A 33 -7.08 4.90 13.47
CA GLU A 33 -8.25 5.77 13.46
C GLU A 33 -7.97 7.00 14.33
N TYR A 34 -8.82 8.03 14.24
CA TYR A 34 -8.60 9.31 14.91
C TYR A 34 -9.76 9.61 15.86
N HIS A 35 -9.47 9.53 17.15
CA HIS A 35 -10.43 9.74 18.22
C HIS A 35 -10.40 11.20 18.71
N HIS A 36 -11.58 11.82 18.88
CA HIS A 36 -11.76 13.15 19.46
C HIS A 36 -12.07 13.03 20.95
N PHE A 37 -11.26 13.64 21.81
CA PHE A 37 -11.44 13.58 23.27
C PHE A 37 -11.57 14.95 23.96
N ASP A 38 -11.15 16.06 23.34
CA ASP A 38 -11.21 17.40 23.98
C ASP A 38 -11.20 18.60 22.99
N PRO A 39 -12.37 19.12 22.57
CA PRO A 39 -13.71 18.66 22.90
C PRO A 39 -14.07 17.38 22.12
N PRO A 40 -15.00 16.57 22.64
CA PRO A 40 -15.70 15.56 21.85
C PRO A 40 -16.26 16.16 20.54
N TYR A 41 -16.27 15.39 19.45
CA TYR A 41 -16.67 15.90 18.13
C TYR A 41 -18.10 16.49 18.11
N ASN A 42 -19.01 15.91 18.89
CA ASN A 42 -20.40 16.37 19.02
C ASN A 42 -20.55 17.74 19.70
N GLU A 43 -19.50 18.27 20.33
CA GLU A 43 -19.53 19.55 21.04
C GLU A 43 -18.74 20.63 20.29
N GLY A 44 -17.65 20.26 19.62
CA GLY A 44 -16.77 21.22 18.94
C GLY A 44 -17.01 21.40 17.44
N GLU A 45 -17.56 20.40 16.75
CA GLU A 45 -17.67 20.30 15.26
C GLU A 45 -16.40 20.72 14.48
N MET A 46 -15.25 20.79 15.15
CA MET A 46 -13.97 21.24 14.64
C MET A 46 -12.92 20.19 14.98
N HIS A 47 -12.09 19.84 13.99
CA HIS A 47 -10.96 18.95 14.19
C HIS A 47 -9.80 19.67 14.88
N ASN A 48 -9.84 19.80 16.21
CA ASN A 48 -8.73 20.29 17.01
C ASN A 48 -7.68 19.19 17.21
N GLU A 49 -6.49 19.33 16.62
CA GLU A 49 -5.43 18.31 16.70
C GLU A 49 -5.00 18.04 18.15
N ASP A 50 -5.00 19.06 19.02
CA ASP A 50 -4.60 18.92 20.42
C ASP A 50 -5.57 18.02 21.21
N GLY A 51 -6.85 18.04 20.82
CA GLY A 51 -7.94 17.25 21.37
C GLY A 51 -8.18 15.91 20.68
N MET A 52 -7.20 15.43 19.89
CA MET A 52 -7.32 14.22 19.10
C MET A 52 -6.14 13.28 19.31
N ILE A 53 -6.35 11.98 19.14
CA ILE A 53 -5.29 10.98 19.21
C ILE A 53 -5.50 9.91 18.14
N ALA A 54 -4.41 9.38 17.60
CA ALA A 54 -4.46 8.24 16.69
C ALA A 54 -4.39 6.92 17.48
N LEU A 55 -5.39 6.05 17.31
CA LEU A 55 -5.52 4.76 18.00
C LEU A 55 -5.82 3.65 16.98
N CYS A 56 -5.48 2.39 17.29
CA CYS A 56 -5.97 1.29 16.44
C CYS A 56 -7.49 1.08 16.64
N PRO A 57 -8.20 0.40 15.72
CA PRO A 57 -9.66 0.23 15.82
C PRO A 57 -10.14 -0.35 17.17
N ILE A 58 -9.37 -1.25 17.77
CA ILE A 58 -9.69 -1.86 19.07
C ILE A 58 -9.66 -0.80 20.17
N HIS A 59 -8.54 -0.07 20.29
CA HIS A 59 -8.38 0.94 21.32
C HIS A 59 -9.21 2.20 21.02
N HIS A 60 -9.47 2.53 19.76
CA HIS A 60 -10.42 3.59 19.40
C HIS A 60 -11.81 3.29 19.99
N ARG A 61 -12.31 2.07 19.80
CA ARG A 61 -13.60 1.65 20.35
C ARG A 61 -13.64 1.67 21.88
N GLN A 62 -12.54 1.32 22.54
CA GLN A 62 -12.45 1.41 24.00
C GLN A 62 -12.44 2.87 24.48
N ALA A 63 -11.76 3.77 23.76
CA ALA A 63 -11.76 5.20 24.07
C ALA A 63 -13.16 5.80 23.88
N ASP A 64 -13.88 5.42 22.81
CA ASP A 64 -15.29 5.80 22.61
C ASP A 64 -16.19 5.32 23.76
N GLN A 65 -15.83 4.20 24.39
CA GLN A 65 -16.51 3.64 25.57
C GLN A 65 -16.00 4.20 26.90
N ARG A 66 -15.16 5.25 26.87
CA ARG A 66 -14.59 5.93 28.04
C ARG A 66 -13.74 5.02 28.93
N ALA A 67 -13.01 4.07 28.32
CA ALA A 67 -12.04 3.23 29.04
C ALA A 67 -10.88 4.04 29.63
N TRP A 68 -10.63 5.25 29.12
CA TRP A 68 -9.59 6.17 29.57
C TRP A 68 -10.16 7.56 29.84
N SER A 69 -9.55 8.25 30.79
CA SER A 69 -9.78 9.68 31.02
C SER A 69 -9.12 10.53 29.93
N ILE A 70 -9.49 11.82 29.86
CA ILE A 70 -8.84 12.79 28.97
C ILE A 70 -7.34 12.89 29.26
N GLU A 71 -6.93 12.81 30.52
CA GLU A 71 -5.52 12.94 30.90
C GLU A 71 -4.72 11.72 30.49
N ASP A 72 -5.28 10.51 30.64
CA ASP A 72 -4.65 9.27 30.13
C ASP A 72 -4.39 9.37 28.61
N LEU A 73 -5.38 9.87 27.85
CA LEU A 73 -5.24 10.05 26.39
C LEU A 73 -4.17 11.10 26.05
N ARG A 74 -4.08 12.20 26.81
CA ARG A 74 -3.01 13.21 26.64
C ARG A 74 -1.64 12.62 26.95
N GLU A 75 -1.52 11.80 27.99
CA GLU A 75 -0.27 11.12 28.35
C GLU A 75 0.18 10.17 27.23
N MET A 76 -0.73 9.32 26.73
CA MET A 76 -0.46 8.40 25.61
C MET A 76 0.03 9.15 24.35
N LYS A 77 -0.61 10.30 24.04
CA LYS A 77 -0.23 11.16 22.92
C LYS A 77 1.19 11.73 23.08
N ARG A 78 1.61 12.08 24.31
CA ARG A 78 2.92 12.69 24.62
C ARG A 78 4.05 11.70 24.89
N ALA A 79 3.75 10.42 25.11
CA ALA A 79 4.76 9.42 25.44
C ALA A 79 5.87 9.32 24.38
N ASN A 80 7.12 9.59 24.76
CA ASN A 80 8.27 9.59 23.83
C ASN A 80 8.91 8.21 23.65
N ASN A 81 8.75 7.29 24.60
CA ASN A 81 9.34 5.95 24.50
C ASN A 81 8.35 5.01 23.79
N ARG A 82 8.63 4.65 22.55
CA ARG A 82 7.74 3.80 21.75
C ARG A 82 8.53 2.74 21.02
N GLY A 83 8.11 1.49 21.17
CA GLY A 83 8.60 0.39 20.35
C GLY A 83 8.26 0.58 18.87
N GLU A 84 8.88 -0.23 18.02
CA GLU A 84 8.60 -0.21 16.58
C GLU A 84 7.14 -0.62 16.29
N PRO A 85 6.44 0.08 15.38
CA PRO A 85 5.15 -0.38 14.88
C PRO A 85 5.27 -1.76 14.23
N LYS A 86 4.35 -2.65 14.59
CA LYS A 86 4.25 -4.00 14.06
C LYS A 86 2.81 -4.27 13.65
N GLY A 87 2.62 -4.82 12.47
CA GLY A 87 1.31 -5.10 11.91
C GLY A 87 1.34 -6.35 11.05
N LYS A 88 0.17 -6.93 10.82
CA LYS A 88 0.01 -8.06 9.92
C LYS A 88 -1.13 -7.78 8.95
N LEU A 89 -0.92 -8.05 7.67
CA LEU A 89 -1.97 -7.96 6.68
C LEU A 89 -2.90 -9.16 6.85
N GLY A 90 -4.15 -8.87 7.24
CA GLY A 90 -5.22 -9.88 7.34
C GLY A 90 -5.76 -10.33 5.98
N TRP A 91 -4.98 -10.21 4.91
CA TRP A 91 -5.43 -10.50 3.55
C TRP A 91 -5.40 -12.02 3.33
N SER A 92 -6.56 -12.58 2.98
CA SER A 92 -6.71 -13.99 2.61
C SER A 92 -7.00 -14.06 1.13
N ILE A 93 -5.94 -14.23 0.34
CA ILE A 93 -5.98 -14.19 -1.11
C ILE A 93 -5.58 -15.57 -1.61
N ASP A 94 -6.39 -16.21 -2.45
CA ASP A 94 -6.11 -17.50 -3.08
C ASP A 94 -5.76 -17.35 -4.56
N LYS A 95 -6.59 -16.60 -5.27
CA LYS A 95 -6.42 -16.15 -6.65
C LYS A 95 -6.86 -14.69 -6.74
N GLY A 96 -6.19 -13.91 -7.58
CA GLY A 96 -6.50 -12.51 -7.74
C GLY A 96 -5.77 -11.90 -8.92
N ILE A 97 -6.00 -10.60 -9.11
CA ILE A 97 -5.34 -9.80 -10.12
C ILE A 97 -4.45 -8.78 -9.43
N VAL A 98 -3.25 -8.54 -9.97
CA VAL A 98 -2.43 -7.41 -9.55
C VAL A 98 -2.56 -6.32 -10.59
N ILE A 99 -2.80 -5.09 -10.15
CA ILE A 99 -2.86 -3.92 -11.03
C ILE A 99 -1.71 -2.98 -10.65
N SER A 100 -0.88 -2.61 -11.62
CA SER A 100 0.20 -1.64 -11.40
C SER A 100 0.48 -0.84 -12.67
N GLY A 101 0.44 0.49 -12.60
CA GLY A 101 0.69 1.33 -13.78
C GLY A 101 -0.30 1.05 -14.93
N GLY A 102 -1.57 0.79 -14.64
CA GLY A 102 -2.57 0.41 -15.65
C GLY A 102 -2.38 -0.98 -16.26
N ASN A 103 -1.37 -1.75 -15.83
CA ASN A 103 -1.13 -3.12 -16.27
C ASN A 103 -1.82 -4.13 -15.36
N TYR A 104 -2.25 -5.26 -15.93
CA TYR A 104 -2.95 -6.33 -15.23
C TYR A 104 -2.07 -7.58 -15.19
N PHE A 105 -1.81 -8.12 -14.00
CA PHE A 105 -1.00 -9.32 -13.83
C PHE A 105 -1.84 -10.44 -13.24
N PHE A 106 -1.69 -11.61 -13.83
CA PHE A 106 -2.56 -12.76 -13.63
C PHE A 106 -1.77 -13.95 -13.11
N SER A 107 -0.98 -13.76 -12.05
CA SER A 107 -0.13 -14.80 -11.48
C SER A 107 -0.28 -14.89 -9.98
N THR A 108 -0.21 -16.12 -9.45
CA THR A 108 -0.11 -16.38 -8.01
C THR A 108 1.30 -16.19 -7.47
N SER A 109 2.29 -16.07 -8.36
CA SER A 109 3.64 -15.62 -8.06
C SER A 109 4.08 -14.53 -9.03
N LEU A 110 4.45 -13.38 -8.48
CA LEU A 110 4.86 -12.20 -9.23
C LEU A 110 6.01 -11.56 -8.49
N THR A 111 7.08 -11.19 -9.19
CA THR A 111 8.20 -10.48 -8.57
C THR A 111 8.58 -9.27 -9.41
N MET A 112 8.55 -8.09 -8.81
CA MET A 112 9.08 -6.86 -9.37
C MET A 112 10.43 -6.57 -8.73
N ARG A 113 11.51 -6.66 -9.53
CA ARG A 113 12.87 -6.39 -9.06
C ARG A 113 13.48 -5.19 -9.75
N ILE A 114 14.32 -4.46 -9.02
CA ILE A 114 15.13 -3.36 -9.57
C ILE A 114 16.54 -3.48 -9.00
N LYS A 115 17.54 -3.57 -9.87
CA LYS A 115 18.95 -3.75 -9.49
C LYS A 115 19.16 -4.87 -8.46
N GLY A 116 18.46 -5.99 -8.65
CA GLY A 116 18.53 -7.17 -7.77
C GLY A 116 17.74 -7.06 -6.45
N LYS A 117 17.13 -5.92 -6.13
CA LYS A 117 16.24 -5.79 -4.97
C LYS A 117 14.81 -6.16 -5.34
N GLU A 118 14.17 -7.00 -4.52
CA GLU A 118 12.75 -7.34 -4.64
C GLU A 118 11.91 -6.20 -4.05
N LEU A 119 11.33 -5.38 -4.92
CA LEU A 119 10.52 -4.24 -4.49
C LEU A 119 9.12 -4.68 -4.07
N PHE A 120 8.54 -5.61 -4.83
CA PHE A 120 7.24 -6.20 -4.58
C PHE A 120 7.28 -7.66 -5.02
N LYS A 121 6.75 -8.55 -4.18
CA LYS A 121 6.68 -9.97 -4.49
C LYS A 121 5.40 -10.59 -3.94
N LEU A 122 4.77 -11.41 -4.77
CA LEU A 122 3.73 -12.34 -4.40
C LEU A 122 4.30 -13.76 -4.42
N GLU A 123 3.99 -14.52 -3.38
CA GLU A 123 4.31 -15.93 -3.30
C GLU A 123 3.19 -16.70 -2.62
N GLN A 124 3.04 -17.99 -2.94
CA GLN A 124 2.04 -18.82 -2.29
C GLN A 124 2.64 -19.51 -1.07
N ASP A 125 1.88 -19.54 0.02
CA ASP A 125 2.18 -20.40 1.15
C ASP A 125 1.80 -21.87 0.86
N HIS A 126 2.11 -22.76 1.81
CA HIS A 126 1.79 -24.18 1.74
C HIS A 126 0.28 -24.50 1.66
N LYS A 127 -0.60 -23.52 1.92
CA LYS A 127 -2.07 -23.63 1.82
C LYS A 127 -2.60 -23.00 0.52
N GLY A 128 -1.73 -22.55 -0.36
CA GLY A 128 -2.09 -21.88 -1.62
C GLY A 128 -2.56 -20.44 -1.43
N LYS A 129 -2.33 -19.82 -0.27
CA LYS A 129 -2.65 -18.40 -0.03
C LYS A 129 -1.50 -17.52 -0.48
N ILE A 130 -1.84 -16.45 -1.19
CA ILE A 130 -0.90 -15.43 -1.64
C ILE A 130 -0.46 -14.57 -0.46
N LEU A 131 0.84 -14.57 -0.22
CA LEU A 131 1.55 -13.71 0.70
C LEU A 131 2.13 -12.52 -0.07
N VAL A 132 2.03 -11.34 0.55
CA VAL A 132 2.54 -10.09 0.01
C VAL A 132 3.85 -9.74 0.68
N ASN A 133 4.83 -9.40 -0.16
CA ASN A 133 6.11 -8.87 0.25
C ASN A 133 6.35 -7.53 -0.46
N ALA A 134 6.95 -6.59 0.26
CA ALA A 134 7.34 -5.30 -0.30
C ALA A 134 8.47 -4.67 0.48
N LEU A 135 9.27 -3.85 -0.20
CA LEU A 135 10.44 -3.21 0.40
C LEU A 135 10.46 -1.72 0.07
N LEU A 136 10.71 -0.88 1.07
CA LEU A 136 10.99 0.55 0.88
C LEU A 136 12.33 0.90 1.51
N TRP A 137 13.13 1.68 0.78
CA TRP A 137 14.40 2.24 1.26
C TRP A 137 14.52 3.73 0.92
N ASN A 138 15.37 4.43 1.66
CA ASN A 138 15.70 5.85 1.40
C ASN A 138 16.86 5.99 0.39
N ASN A 139 17.19 7.22 0.00
CA ASN A 139 18.33 7.53 -0.87
C ASN A 139 19.71 7.04 -0.36
N LYS A 140 19.87 6.82 0.96
CA LYS A 140 21.06 6.21 1.56
C LYS A 140 21.06 4.68 1.48
N LYS A 141 20.07 4.09 0.81
CA LYS A 141 19.83 2.65 0.63
C LYS A 141 19.50 1.92 1.93
N GLU A 142 19.12 2.65 2.98
CA GLU A 142 18.70 2.10 4.25
C GLU A 142 17.23 1.68 4.17
N ILE A 143 16.90 0.50 4.69
CA ILE A 143 15.52 -0.02 4.71
C ILE A 143 14.68 0.82 5.69
N ILE A 144 13.55 1.32 5.19
CA ILE A 144 12.59 2.13 5.95
C ILE A 144 11.41 1.28 6.41
N ALA A 145 10.89 0.44 5.51
CA ALA A 145 9.79 -0.46 5.80
C ALA A 145 9.93 -1.72 4.95
N GLU A 146 9.52 -2.85 5.53
CA GLU A 146 9.45 -4.13 4.88
C GLU A 146 8.11 -4.78 5.22
N ILE A 147 7.48 -5.37 4.20
CA ILE A 147 6.43 -6.36 4.39
C ILE A 147 7.05 -7.68 3.98
N LYS A 148 7.06 -8.63 4.91
CA LYS A 148 7.59 -9.98 4.70
C LYS A 148 6.52 -10.98 5.08
N ASN A 149 6.03 -11.75 4.12
CA ASN A 149 4.96 -12.72 4.34
C ASN A 149 3.73 -12.13 5.05
N ASN A 150 3.27 -10.95 4.61
CA ASN A 150 2.22 -10.14 5.24
C ASN A 150 2.57 -9.53 6.62
N ASP A 151 3.72 -9.83 7.23
CA ASP A 151 4.16 -9.20 8.46
C ASP A 151 4.92 -7.89 8.15
N MET A 152 4.55 -6.82 8.84
CA MET A 152 5.10 -5.47 8.63
C MET A 152 6.17 -5.17 9.67
N LEU A 153 7.36 -4.82 9.19
CA LEU A 153 8.49 -4.34 9.97
C LEU A 153 8.80 -2.91 9.55
N ILE A 154 8.71 -1.97 10.49
CA ILE A 154 8.80 -0.56 10.16
C ILE A 154 9.79 0.19 11.05
N ASN A 155 10.76 0.82 10.40
CA ASN A 155 11.69 1.73 11.06
C ASN A 155 11.06 3.13 11.20
N HIS A 156 10.24 3.28 12.23
CA HIS A 156 9.50 4.51 12.50
C HIS A 156 10.38 5.75 12.76
N MET A 157 11.66 5.56 13.10
CA MET A 157 12.62 6.66 13.30
C MET A 157 13.13 7.25 11.97
N ARG A 158 12.92 6.54 10.85
CA ARG A 158 13.47 6.90 9.54
C ARG A 158 12.41 7.01 8.45
N VAL A 159 11.14 7.00 8.82
CA VAL A 159 10.02 7.08 7.87
C VAL A 159 9.41 8.48 7.89
N GLU A 160 9.00 8.97 6.72
CA GLU A 160 8.38 10.29 6.59
C GLU A 160 6.89 10.25 6.90
N ASP A 161 6.24 9.16 6.50
CA ASP A 161 4.86 8.85 6.82
C ASP A 161 4.59 7.34 6.66
N ILE A 162 3.74 6.82 7.53
CA ILE A 162 3.10 5.52 7.42
C ILE A 162 1.60 5.79 7.47
N ASP A 163 0.91 5.53 6.37
CA ASP A 163 -0.53 5.69 6.28
C ASP A 163 -1.14 4.32 5.98
N CYS A 164 -1.55 3.62 7.03
CA CYS A 164 -2.29 2.38 6.91
C CYS A 164 -3.76 2.67 7.20
N MET A 165 -4.64 2.39 6.25
CA MET A 165 -6.07 2.47 6.51
C MET A 165 -6.43 1.56 7.68
N ALA A 166 -7.28 2.04 8.58
CA ALA A 166 -7.78 1.27 9.73
C ALA A 166 -8.38 -0.09 9.33
N SER A 167 -9.00 -0.17 8.16
CA SER A 167 -9.55 -1.39 7.57
C SER A 167 -8.50 -2.40 7.11
N GLY A 168 -7.22 -2.03 7.10
CA GLY A 168 -6.13 -2.81 6.52
C GLY A 168 -6.17 -2.92 4.99
N LYS A 169 -7.10 -2.23 4.31
CA LYS A 169 -7.24 -2.29 2.83
C LYS A 169 -6.09 -1.62 2.09
N GLU A 170 -5.44 -0.63 2.68
CA GLU A 170 -4.39 0.13 2.01
C GLU A 170 -3.26 0.47 2.98
N ILE A 171 -2.05 0.40 2.46
CA ILE A 171 -0.80 0.69 3.14
C ILE A 171 -0.02 1.65 2.25
N LEU A 172 0.49 2.72 2.84
CA LEU A 172 1.42 3.63 2.20
C LEU A 172 2.62 3.86 3.12
N PHE A 173 3.81 3.60 2.61
CA PHE A 173 5.07 3.98 3.23
C PHE A 173 5.76 5.06 2.41
N LYS A 174 6.30 6.08 3.08
CA LYS A 174 7.03 7.19 2.45
C LYS A 174 8.40 7.40 3.09
N ALA A 175 9.44 7.55 2.27
CA ALA A 175 10.80 7.85 2.72
C ALA A 175 10.98 9.36 3.06
N PRO A 176 11.96 9.74 3.93
CA PRO A 176 12.24 11.10 4.47
C PRO A 176 12.42 12.29 3.53
N ASP A 177 12.13 12.14 2.24
CA ASP A 177 12.39 13.12 1.19
C ASP A 177 11.24 13.18 0.16
N ASP A 178 10.14 12.44 0.42
CA ASP A 178 9.06 12.18 -0.53
C ASP A 178 9.57 11.66 -1.90
N SER A 179 10.84 11.18 -1.98
CA SER A 179 11.42 10.69 -3.21
C SER A 179 10.91 9.28 -3.50
N ASN A 180 10.84 8.47 -2.43
CA ASN A 180 10.51 7.07 -2.51
C ASN A 180 9.23 6.76 -1.73
N HIS A 181 8.33 6.01 -2.35
CA HIS A 181 7.15 5.49 -1.67
C HIS A 181 6.74 4.13 -2.23
N VAL A 182 6.08 3.36 -1.38
CA VAL A 182 5.40 2.12 -1.75
C VAL A 182 3.97 2.21 -1.25
N ARG A 183 3.01 1.93 -2.12
CA ARG A 183 1.59 1.84 -1.81
C ARG A 183 1.07 0.49 -2.28
N ILE A 184 0.35 -0.19 -1.39
CA ILE A 184 -0.32 -1.44 -1.70
C ILE A 184 -1.75 -1.34 -1.22
N ARG A 185 -2.70 -1.65 -2.09
CA ARG A 185 -4.11 -1.73 -1.75
C ARG A 185 -4.64 -3.10 -2.09
N PHE A 186 -5.49 -3.65 -1.23
CA PHE A 186 -6.22 -4.87 -1.45
C PHE A 186 -7.72 -4.62 -1.29
N GLU A 187 -8.49 -5.14 -2.24
CA GLU A 187 -9.95 -5.11 -2.16
C GLU A 187 -10.57 -6.32 -2.85
N ARG A 188 -11.69 -6.80 -2.30
CA ARG A 188 -12.61 -7.67 -3.02
C ARG A 188 -13.61 -6.77 -3.73
N GLN A 189 -13.56 -6.75 -5.05
CA GLN A 189 -14.40 -5.89 -5.88
C GLN A 189 -15.39 -6.72 -6.68
N PRO A 190 -16.61 -6.20 -6.95
CA PRO A 190 -17.52 -6.82 -7.92
C PRO A 190 -16.82 -7.00 -9.27
N ILE A 191 -17.10 -8.13 -9.93
CA ILE A 191 -16.50 -8.43 -11.23
C ILE A 191 -16.80 -7.32 -12.25
N GLU A 192 -17.99 -6.74 -12.24
CA GLU A 192 -18.43 -5.71 -13.18
C GLU A 192 -17.56 -4.45 -13.08
N GLU A 193 -17.15 -4.06 -11.87
CA GLU A 193 -16.25 -2.92 -11.64
C GLU A 193 -14.86 -3.21 -12.24
N CYS A 194 -14.34 -4.42 -12.02
CA CYS A 194 -13.06 -4.85 -12.57
C CYS A 194 -13.07 -4.85 -14.11
N LEU A 195 -14.13 -5.39 -14.71
CA LEU A 195 -14.29 -5.45 -16.17
C LEU A 195 -14.45 -4.05 -16.78
N SER A 196 -15.22 -3.17 -16.13
CA SER A 196 -15.38 -1.78 -16.56
C SER A 196 -14.06 -1.03 -16.54
N LYS A 197 -13.30 -1.15 -15.45
CA LYS A 197 -11.97 -0.53 -15.32
C LYS A 197 -11.01 -1.03 -16.39
N ALA A 198 -11.00 -2.34 -16.66
CA ALA A 198 -10.16 -2.94 -17.70
C ALA A 198 -10.51 -2.39 -19.10
N LYS A 199 -11.80 -2.32 -19.46
CA LYS A 199 -12.26 -1.77 -20.74
C LYS A 199 -11.86 -0.30 -20.95
N ASN A 200 -11.86 0.49 -19.88
CA ASN A 200 -11.54 1.92 -19.97
C ASN A 200 -10.02 2.20 -19.97
N THR A 201 -9.20 1.21 -19.61
CA THR A 201 -7.75 1.40 -19.42
C THR A 201 -6.93 0.73 -20.52
N LEU A 202 -7.44 -0.36 -21.11
CA LEU A 202 -6.67 -1.24 -21.99
C LEU A 202 -6.99 -0.99 -23.46
N ASP A 203 -5.97 -1.22 -24.30
CA ASP A 203 -6.13 -1.17 -25.74
C ASP A 203 -7.04 -2.29 -26.25
N GLU A 204 -7.80 -2.00 -27.31
CA GLU A 204 -8.76 -2.94 -27.93
C GLU A 204 -8.11 -4.28 -28.32
N SER A 205 -6.83 -4.26 -28.71
CA SER A 205 -6.11 -5.45 -29.16
C SER A 205 -5.92 -6.52 -28.09
N ILE A 206 -6.06 -6.18 -26.81
CA ILE A 206 -5.79 -7.10 -25.69
C ILE A 206 -6.96 -7.22 -24.71
N VAL A 207 -7.92 -6.29 -24.76
CA VAL A 207 -8.95 -6.15 -23.73
C VAL A 207 -9.72 -7.46 -23.54
N GLU A 208 -10.10 -8.13 -24.62
CA GLU A 208 -10.87 -9.38 -24.55
C GLU A 208 -10.15 -10.50 -23.79
N ASN A 209 -8.82 -10.64 -23.99
CA ASN A 209 -8.02 -11.62 -23.26
C ASN A 209 -8.02 -11.30 -21.75
N VAL A 210 -7.81 -10.03 -21.39
CA VAL A 210 -7.82 -9.58 -19.99
C VAL A 210 -9.19 -9.83 -19.35
N LEU A 211 -10.27 -9.50 -20.05
CA LEU A 211 -11.62 -9.73 -19.55
C LEU A 211 -11.90 -11.23 -19.32
N SER A 212 -11.36 -12.10 -20.17
CA SER A 212 -11.43 -13.55 -19.97
C SER A 212 -10.67 -13.98 -18.71
N ASP A 213 -9.42 -13.53 -18.55
CA ASP A 213 -8.59 -13.85 -17.39
C ASP A 213 -9.19 -13.36 -16.04
N ILE A 214 -9.85 -12.21 -16.05
CA ILE A 214 -10.59 -11.70 -14.89
C ILE A 214 -11.72 -12.67 -14.53
N LYS A 215 -12.51 -13.12 -15.52
CA LYS A 215 -13.65 -14.02 -15.29
C LYS A 215 -13.24 -15.35 -14.65
N GLU A 216 -12.09 -15.90 -15.02
CA GLU A 216 -11.57 -17.16 -14.43
C GLU A 216 -11.19 -17.02 -12.94
N ARG A 217 -10.89 -15.79 -12.49
CA ARG A 217 -10.48 -15.48 -11.11
C ARG A 217 -11.62 -15.08 -10.20
N VAL A 218 -12.85 -15.09 -10.71
CA VAL A 218 -14.05 -14.78 -9.93
C VAL A 218 -14.30 -15.86 -8.90
N ASP A 219 -14.69 -15.42 -7.71
CA ASP A 219 -15.29 -16.24 -6.69
C ASP A 219 -16.52 -15.50 -6.15
N SER A 220 -17.68 -16.14 -6.27
CA SER A 220 -18.94 -15.61 -5.74
C SER A 220 -19.28 -14.19 -6.25
N GLY A 221 -19.02 -13.90 -7.54
CA GLY A 221 -19.24 -12.59 -8.16
C GLY A 221 -18.18 -11.53 -7.84
N MET A 222 -17.19 -11.88 -7.03
CA MET A 222 -16.13 -10.99 -6.58
C MET A 222 -14.77 -11.41 -7.13
N VAL A 223 -13.87 -10.44 -7.25
CA VAL A 223 -12.47 -10.66 -7.63
C VAL A 223 -11.57 -10.02 -6.57
N ASN A 224 -10.52 -10.73 -6.17
CA ASN A 224 -9.46 -10.18 -5.34
C ASN A 224 -8.55 -9.29 -6.19
N VAL A 225 -8.44 -8.02 -5.84
CA VAL A 225 -7.62 -7.03 -6.56
C VAL A 225 -6.53 -6.52 -5.62
N ILE A 226 -5.28 -6.65 -6.06
CA ILE A 226 -4.12 -6.03 -5.41
C ILE A 226 -3.64 -4.88 -6.30
N GLU A 227 -3.72 -3.65 -5.84
CA GLU A 227 -3.13 -2.51 -6.53
C GLU A 227 -1.77 -2.20 -5.93
N PHE A 228 -0.74 -2.13 -6.76
CA PHE A 228 0.62 -1.78 -6.36
C PHE A 228 1.05 -0.50 -7.08
N SER A 229 1.45 0.52 -6.33
CA SER A 229 2.06 1.72 -6.89
C SER A 229 3.26 2.18 -6.09
N THR A 230 4.21 2.80 -6.78
CA THR A 230 5.49 3.17 -6.18
C THR A 230 6.20 4.22 -7.01
N ALA A 231 7.05 5.00 -6.36
CA ALA A 231 8.13 5.72 -6.99
C ALA A 231 9.41 5.41 -6.23
N ILE A 232 10.49 5.12 -6.95
CA ILE A 232 11.83 4.95 -6.42
C ILE A 232 12.75 5.83 -7.26
N LYS A 233 13.42 6.78 -6.62
CA LYS A 233 14.38 7.69 -7.22
C LYS A 233 15.74 7.44 -6.62
N GLU A 234 16.69 7.13 -7.48
CA GLU A 234 18.09 6.94 -7.14
C GLU A 234 18.95 7.86 -8.02
N ASP A 235 20.25 7.89 -7.74
CA ASP A 235 21.21 8.70 -8.47
C ASP A 235 21.29 8.28 -9.94
N ASP A 236 21.17 6.98 -10.22
CA ASP A 236 21.39 6.41 -11.55
C ASP A 236 20.10 5.96 -12.25
N PHE A 237 18.96 5.90 -11.56
CA PHE A 237 17.68 5.57 -12.17
C PHE A 237 16.47 6.19 -11.46
N THR A 238 15.34 6.17 -12.14
CA THR A 238 14.03 6.40 -11.55
C THR A 238 13.08 5.30 -12.00
N PHE A 239 12.39 4.69 -11.05
CA PHE A 239 11.31 3.76 -11.28
C PHE A 239 9.99 4.35 -10.79
N HIS A 240 8.95 4.24 -11.59
CA HIS A 240 7.62 4.69 -11.21
C HIS A 240 6.58 3.73 -11.75
N ALA A 241 5.78 3.15 -10.86
CA ALA A 241 4.55 2.45 -11.22
C ALA A 241 3.38 3.30 -10.71
N GLY A 242 2.82 4.10 -11.61
CA GLY A 242 1.74 5.05 -11.31
C GLY A 242 0.36 4.49 -11.61
N ASP A 243 -0.57 5.35 -12.00
CA ASP A 243 -1.95 4.94 -12.30
C ASP A 243 -2.11 4.41 -13.74
N SER A 244 -1.35 4.93 -14.70
CA SER A 244 -1.55 4.65 -16.13
C SER A 244 -0.37 3.97 -16.83
N LYS A 245 0.81 3.94 -16.21
CA LYS A 245 2.01 3.31 -16.77
C LYS A 245 3.03 2.91 -15.72
N ILE A 246 3.90 1.99 -16.12
CA ILE A 246 5.16 1.71 -15.45
C ILE A 246 6.27 2.40 -16.25
N THR A 247 7.18 3.09 -15.57
CA THR A 247 8.31 3.81 -16.15
C THR A 247 9.60 3.38 -15.49
N PHE A 248 10.58 2.99 -16.29
CA PHE A 248 11.97 2.79 -15.90
C PHE A 248 12.82 3.81 -16.65
N ASP A 249 13.46 4.72 -15.92
CA ASP A 249 14.29 5.78 -16.50
C ASP A 249 15.73 5.61 -16.01
N PHE A 250 16.58 5.04 -16.87
CA PHE A 250 18.01 4.84 -16.59
C PHE A 250 18.89 5.87 -17.34
N ARG A 251 18.33 6.98 -17.83
CA ARG A 251 19.10 7.99 -18.58
C ARG A 251 20.24 8.60 -17.79
N LYS A 252 20.11 8.68 -16.46
CA LYS A 252 21.20 9.11 -15.56
C LYS A 252 22.39 8.14 -15.54
N ALA A 253 22.16 6.86 -15.86
CA ALA A 253 23.19 5.85 -16.02
C ALA A 253 23.71 5.72 -17.47
N GLY A 254 23.26 6.59 -18.39
CA GLY A 254 23.60 6.50 -19.81
C GLY A 254 22.84 5.40 -20.58
N LEU A 255 21.74 4.89 -20.02
CA LEU A 255 20.87 3.89 -20.66
C LEU A 255 19.52 4.52 -21.07
N ASP A 256 18.70 3.75 -21.78
CA ASP A 256 17.41 4.23 -22.26
C ASP A 256 16.34 4.37 -21.16
N LYS A 257 15.29 5.10 -21.50
CA LYS A 257 14.04 5.14 -20.75
C LYS A 257 13.05 4.18 -21.39
N ALA A 258 12.44 3.31 -20.58
CA ALA A 258 11.36 2.42 -20.98
C ALA A 258 10.05 2.84 -20.30
N GLU A 259 8.97 2.83 -21.07
CA GLU A 259 7.61 3.04 -20.58
C GLU A 259 6.73 1.89 -21.03
N TYR A 260 5.84 1.49 -20.14
CA TYR A 260 5.11 0.24 -20.19
C TYR A 260 3.65 0.49 -19.86
N TYR A 261 2.77 0.05 -20.76
CA TYR A 261 1.36 0.40 -20.73
C TYR A 261 0.51 -0.87 -20.89
N GLY A 262 -0.63 -0.82 -20.21
CA GLY A 262 -1.76 -1.73 -20.32
C GLY A 262 -1.51 -3.00 -21.10
N ARG A 263 -0.74 -3.96 -20.57
CA ARG A 263 -0.71 -5.32 -21.14
C ARG A 263 -0.75 -6.39 -20.05
N ALA A 264 -1.57 -7.40 -20.31
CA ALA A 264 -1.81 -8.55 -19.46
C ALA A 264 -0.82 -9.67 -19.73
N HIS A 265 -0.29 -10.28 -18.67
CA HIS A 265 0.64 -11.40 -18.83
C HIS A 265 0.35 -12.59 -17.90
N GLY A 266 0.22 -13.76 -18.53
CA GLY A 266 1.18 -14.86 -18.49
C GLY A 266 1.12 -15.78 -17.27
N VAL A 267 0.61 -17.00 -17.47
CA VAL A 267 0.75 -18.12 -16.54
C VAL A 267 2.25 -18.34 -16.27
N ASN A 268 2.68 -18.30 -15.00
CA ASN A 268 4.06 -18.57 -14.50
C ASN A 268 5.00 -17.37 -14.21
N GLY A 269 4.47 -16.17 -13.92
CA GLY A 269 5.27 -15.13 -13.26
C GLY A 269 6.35 -14.44 -14.12
N ALA A 270 6.37 -14.68 -15.44
CA ALA A 270 7.11 -13.85 -16.38
C ALA A 270 6.30 -12.57 -16.66
N LEU A 271 6.92 -11.43 -16.36
CA LEU A 271 6.35 -10.12 -16.62
C LEU A 271 6.78 -9.76 -18.05
N ASN A 272 5.96 -10.04 -19.05
CA ASN A 272 6.17 -9.30 -20.30
C ASN A 272 5.54 -7.93 -20.12
N ILE A 273 6.14 -6.86 -20.65
CA ILE A 273 5.38 -5.63 -20.82
C ILE A 273 5.75 -5.03 -22.17
N ALA A 274 4.75 -4.60 -22.93
CA ALA A 274 4.97 -4.00 -24.23
C ALA A 274 5.26 -2.51 -24.12
N GLN A 275 6.20 -2.05 -24.93
CA GLN A 275 6.40 -0.65 -25.24
C GLN A 275 5.37 -0.20 -26.28
N LYS A 276 5.16 1.12 -26.39
CA LYS A 276 4.21 1.73 -27.35
C LYS A 276 4.51 1.37 -28.81
N ASP A 277 5.74 0.99 -29.13
CA ASP A 277 6.18 0.55 -30.47
C ASP A 277 6.04 -0.96 -30.71
N GLY A 278 5.44 -1.71 -29.76
CA GLY A 278 5.20 -3.14 -29.86
C GLY A 278 6.35 -4.03 -29.37
N LYS A 279 7.47 -3.48 -28.88
CA LYS A 279 8.56 -4.28 -28.31
C LYS A 279 8.17 -4.84 -26.95
N GLU A 280 8.44 -6.12 -26.73
CA GLU A 280 8.17 -6.80 -25.46
C GLU A 280 9.45 -6.93 -24.63
N LEU A 281 9.40 -6.51 -23.36
CA LEU A 281 10.42 -6.91 -22.39
C LEU A 281 9.90 -8.11 -21.62
N ILE A 282 10.49 -9.30 -21.84
CA ILE A 282 10.23 -10.49 -21.03
C ILE A 282 11.12 -10.42 -19.79
N TYR A 283 10.59 -9.99 -18.65
CA TYR A 283 11.27 -10.22 -17.38
C TYR A 283 10.95 -11.64 -16.91
N LEU A 284 11.90 -12.55 -17.18
CA LEU A 284 11.92 -13.88 -16.58
C LEU A 284 12.36 -13.72 -15.13
N GLY A 285 11.41 -13.81 -14.19
CA GLY A 285 11.76 -14.02 -12.79
C GLY A 285 12.64 -15.28 -12.71
N LYS A 286 13.89 -15.10 -12.26
CA LYS A 286 14.69 -16.21 -11.72
C LYS A 286 14.66 -16.14 -10.21
#